data_AF-A0AAW1RDA3-F1
#
_entry.id   AF-A0AAW1RDA3-F1
#
_cell.length_a   1.000
_cell.length_b   1.000
_cell.length_c   1.000
_cell.angle_alpha   90.00
_cell.angle_beta   90.00
_cell.angle_gamma   90.00
#
_symmetry.space_group_name_H-M   'P 1'
#
loop_
_entity.id
_entity.type
_entity.pdbx_description
1 polymer ?
#
loop_
_entity_poly.entity_id
_entity_poly.type
_entity_poly.pdbx_seq_one_letter_code
_entity_poly.pdbx_strand_id
1 'polypeptide(L)'
;MLRTGLVGPKVFLLPRALRSSQAAVCTVSRMAVSLPPPPPGGSRLAIIGDIGEENLALAQLMSQIPQPKAVILGNHDGWQHSKSKFGRDYMQQHDGAQPDPAAIHKHYKGVLDQLDAFGPDHIGYGAKHFAAQNLSVVGARPCSWGGKRWRLGTGICEDLFGVMSMAESTSRIQHHICSQPAGSTVVVMGHNGPTGLGALRHDICGIDWQPEQGDNGDPDLRAALDGAHQQGAHVPLVVFGHMHHALRRRGGPESFRNMVHIDASTGTVCLDAAVVPRWRDTKDSHLSHFTVADISKDRIVTFAAHVWVKTERMDSNGEFQRCSGEVVAVEELLQQLPAEASVDCVLDLPGIISVNLMFKSANFDNSN
;
A
#
# COMPACT_ATOMS: atom_id res chain seq x y z
N MET A 1 -2.35 -47.65 -56.52
CA MET A 1 -1.60 -47.17 -55.35
C MET A 1 -2.03 -45.73 -55.04
N LEU A 2 -2.58 -45.52 -53.83
CA LEU A 2 -2.59 -44.33 -52.92
C LEU A 2 -2.41 -42.90 -53.50
N ARG A 3 -3.40 -41.99 -53.27
CA ARG A 3 -3.41 -40.80 -52.35
C ARG A 3 -2.49 -39.64 -52.79
N THR A 4 -2.80 -38.33 -52.74
CA THR A 4 -3.81 -37.47 -52.07
C THR A 4 -3.76 -36.09 -52.74
N GLY A 5 -4.91 -35.40 -52.87
CA GLY A 5 -5.02 -34.05 -53.46
C GLY A 5 -5.07 -32.93 -52.41
N LEU A 6 -4.48 -31.78 -52.77
CA LEU A 6 -4.50 -30.50 -52.05
C LEU A 6 -4.93 -29.42 -53.05
N VAL A 7 -6.13 -28.84 -52.87
CA VAL A 7 -6.54 -27.57 -53.49
C VAL A 7 -7.45 -26.84 -52.51
N GLY A 8 -7.06 -25.64 -52.08
CA GLY A 8 -7.83 -24.80 -51.15
C GLY A 8 -9.02 -24.08 -51.81
N PRO A 9 -10.07 -23.70 -51.05
CA PRO A 9 -11.14 -22.83 -51.55
C PRO A 9 -10.89 -21.37 -51.10
N LYS A 10 -10.87 -20.40 -52.01
CA LYS A 10 -12.00 -19.63 -52.57
C LYS A 10 -12.68 -18.69 -51.56
N VAL A 11 -12.41 -17.39 -51.80
CA VAL A 11 -13.04 -16.20 -51.22
C VAL A 11 -14.53 -16.14 -51.57
N PHE A 12 -15.38 -15.84 -50.58
CA PHE A 12 -16.74 -15.36 -50.77
C PHE A 12 -16.93 -14.03 -50.02
N LEU A 13 -17.40 -13.03 -50.74
CA LEU A 13 -17.80 -11.70 -50.26
C LEU A 13 -19.13 -11.77 -49.50
N LEU A 14 -19.26 -11.00 -48.41
CA LEU A 14 -20.54 -10.62 -47.80
C LEU A 14 -20.62 -9.08 -47.67
N PRO A 15 -21.81 -8.47 -47.87
CA PRO A 15 -21.98 -7.03 -48.03
C PRO A 15 -22.17 -6.26 -46.72
N ARG A 16 -21.82 -4.97 -46.75
CA ARG A 16 -22.14 -3.95 -45.74
C ARG A 16 -23.63 -3.57 -45.80
N ALA A 17 -24.36 -3.68 -44.69
CA ALA A 17 -25.56 -2.86 -44.41
C ALA A 17 -25.95 -2.82 -42.92
N LEU A 18 -25.88 -1.61 -42.35
CA LEU A 18 -26.86 -0.91 -41.50
C LEU A 18 -27.42 -1.51 -40.17
N ARG A 19 -27.31 -0.64 -39.14
CA ARG A 19 -28.28 -0.25 -38.07
C ARG A 19 -28.17 -0.89 -36.67
N SER A 20 -27.90 0.02 -35.71
CA SER A 20 -28.50 0.19 -34.38
C SER A 20 -28.91 -1.05 -33.59
N SER A 21 -28.29 -1.23 -32.42
CA SER A 21 -28.95 -1.87 -31.28
C SER A 21 -28.63 -1.10 -30.01
N GLN A 22 -29.71 -0.77 -29.31
CA GLN A 22 -29.82 0.01 -28.08
C GLN A 22 -28.88 -0.50 -26.97
N ALA A 23 -28.35 0.43 -26.18
CA ALA A 23 -27.74 0.11 -24.90
C ALA A 23 -28.82 -0.49 -23.97
N ALA A 24 -28.66 -1.75 -23.60
CA ALA A 24 -29.47 -2.38 -22.58
C ALA A 24 -29.04 -1.81 -21.21
N VAL A 25 -29.89 -0.96 -20.63
CA VAL A 25 -29.78 -0.54 -19.23
C VAL A 25 -30.29 -1.69 -18.38
N CYS A 26 -29.39 -2.44 -17.74
CA CYS A 26 -29.77 -3.46 -16.77
C CYS A 26 -30.10 -2.76 -15.44
N THR A 27 -31.39 -2.68 -15.11
CA THR A 27 -31.87 -2.17 -13.82
C THR A 27 -31.92 -3.35 -12.85
N VAL A 28 -31.05 -3.37 -11.83
CA VAL A 28 -31.07 -4.41 -10.79
C VAL A 28 -31.93 -3.93 -9.63
N SER A 29 -33.03 -4.65 -9.36
CA SER A 29 -33.94 -4.40 -8.23
C SER A 29 -33.29 -4.74 -6.89
N ARG A 30 -33.48 -3.86 -5.89
CA ARG A 30 -33.13 -4.09 -4.48
C ARG A 30 -33.89 -5.30 -3.92
N MET A 31 -33.19 -6.36 -3.54
CA MET A 31 -33.67 -7.31 -2.53
C MET A 31 -32.95 -7.05 -1.21
N ALA A 32 -33.72 -6.85 -0.14
CA ALA A 32 -33.21 -6.77 1.22
C ALA A 32 -32.90 -8.20 1.70
N VAL A 33 -31.62 -8.53 1.83
CA VAL A 33 -31.14 -9.79 2.41
C VAL A 33 -30.69 -9.52 3.84
N SER A 34 -31.23 -10.26 4.80
CA SER A 34 -30.76 -10.25 6.19
C SER A 34 -29.46 -11.06 6.29
N LEU A 35 -28.40 -10.44 6.82
CA LEU A 35 -27.07 -11.07 6.92
C LEU A 35 -26.92 -11.95 8.17
N PRO A 36 -26.15 -13.06 8.08
CA PRO A 36 -25.68 -13.81 9.24
C PRO A 36 -24.56 -13.04 9.98
N PRO A 37 -24.34 -13.29 11.29
CA PRO A 37 -23.29 -12.61 12.07
C PRO A 37 -21.87 -12.96 11.55
N PRO A 38 -20.91 -12.01 11.64
CA PRO A 38 -19.57 -12.18 11.08
C PRO A 38 -18.78 -13.31 11.78
N PRO A 39 -17.95 -14.07 11.04
CA PRO A 39 -17.09 -15.08 11.63
C PRO A 39 -16.09 -14.46 12.62
N PRO A 40 -15.70 -15.19 13.69
CA PRO A 40 -14.71 -14.71 14.64
C PRO A 40 -13.34 -14.56 13.98
N GLY A 41 -12.97 -13.33 13.59
CA GLY A 41 -11.64 -13.07 13.04
C GLY A 41 -11.46 -11.78 12.23
N GLY A 42 -12.15 -10.68 12.59
CA GLY A 42 -12.41 -9.48 11.79
C GLY A 42 -11.25 -8.81 11.02
N SER A 43 -11.56 -7.74 10.29
CA SER A 43 -10.60 -7.02 9.42
C SER A 43 -9.40 -6.41 10.17
N ARG A 44 -8.28 -6.22 9.47
CA ARG A 44 -7.02 -5.64 9.93
C ARG A 44 -6.73 -4.36 9.16
N LEU A 45 -6.14 -3.37 9.82
CA LEU A 45 -5.78 -2.11 9.19
C LEU A 45 -4.26 -2.05 8.98
N ALA A 46 -3.83 -1.79 7.75
CA ALA A 46 -2.45 -1.48 7.39
C ALA A 46 -2.31 0.02 7.14
N ILE A 47 -1.49 0.71 7.93
CA ILE A 47 -1.18 2.14 7.76
C ILE A 47 0.22 2.32 7.17
N ILE A 48 0.31 2.65 5.89
CA ILE A 48 1.53 2.73 5.09
C ILE A 48 2.03 4.17 4.91
N GLY A 49 2.47 4.77 6.02
CA GLY A 49 3.29 5.97 6.09
C GLY A 49 2.71 7.22 5.44
N ASP A 50 3.47 8.31 5.48
CA ASP A 50 3.10 9.66 5.04
C ASP A 50 1.92 10.26 5.82
N ILE A 51 1.87 9.96 7.13
CA ILE A 51 0.85 10.27 8.16
C ILE A 51 0.78 11.77 8.51
N GLY A 52 1.34 12.63 7.66
CA GLY A 52 1.16 14.07 7.74
C GLY A 52 2.38 14.83 8.27
N GLU A 53 3.58 14.44 7.83
CA GLU A 53 4.81 15.22 8.07
C GLU A 53 5.18 15.38 9.55
N GLU A 54 5.19 14.28 10.30
CA GLU A 54 5.42 14.25 11.75
C GLU A 54 4.26 14.81 12.59
N ASN A 55 3.02 14.74 12.09
CA ASN A 55 1.83 15.19 12.81
C ASN A 55 1.40 14.24 13.93
N LEU A 56 1.80 14.57 15.16
CA LEU A 56 1.46 13.80 16.36
C LEU A 56 -0.05 13.66 16.59
N ALA A 57 -0.84 14.71 16.37
CA ALA A 57 -2.28 14.65 16.61
C ALA A 57 -2.95 13.61 15.68
N LEU A 58 -2.51 13.53 14.42
CA LEU A 58 -2.98 12.53 13.49
C LEU A 58 -2.51 11.12 13.87
N ALA A 59 -1.25 10.96 14.28
CA ALA A 59 -0.75 9.68 14.79
C ALA A 59 -1.54 9.18 16.02
N GLN A 60 -1.86 10.07 16.96
CA GLN A 60 -2.68 9.78 18.14
C GLN A 60 -4.13 9.41 17.78
N LEU A 61 -4.72 10.07 16.79
CA LEU A 61 -6.06 9.70 16.30
C LEU A 61 -6.04 8.31 15.64
N MET A 62 -5.01 8.01 14.86
CA MET A 62 -4.88 6.72 14.17
C MET A 62 -4.57 5.58 15.13
N SER A 63 -3.82 5.83 16.19
CA SER A 63 -3.53 4.81 17.21
C SER A 63 -4.80 4.38 17.97
N GLN A 64 -5.77 5.30 18.14
CA GLN A 64 -7.06 5.06 18.78
C GLN A 64 -8.03 4.21 17.95
N ILE A 65 -7.74 3.92 16.67
CA ILE A 65 -8.60 3.06 15.85
C ILE A 65 -8.66 1.66 16.49
N PRO A 66 -9.86 1.12 16.83
CA PRO A 66 -9.98 -0.10 17.61
C PRO A 66 -9.65 -1.38 16.83
N GLN A 67 -9.71 -1.34 15.50
CA GLN A 67 -9.35 -2.46 14.65
C GLN A 67 -7.88 -2.82 14.83
N PRO A 68 -7.52 -4.12 14.92
CA PRO A 68 -6.13 -4.50 15.03
C PRO A 68 -5.35 -4.03 13.79
N LYS A 69 -4.24 -3.35 14.03
CA LYS A 69 -3.52 -2.62 12.98
C LYS A 69 -2.01 -2.86 13.00
N ALA A 70 -1.39 -2.58 11.87
CA ALA A 70 0.06 -2.46 11.70
C ALA A 70 0.35 -1.13 11.00
N VAL A 71 1.44 -0.48 11.40
CA VAL A 71 1.83 0.85 10.93
C VAL A 71 3.29 0.80 10.50
N ILE A 72 3.60 1.38 9.35
CA ILE A 72 4.98 1.70 8.97
C ILE A 72 5.06 3.19 8.66
N LEU A 73 6.07 3.86 9.19
CA LEU A 73 6.29 5.28 8.90
C LEU A 73 6.82 5.48 7.47
N GLY A 74 6.37 6.55 6.83
CA GLY A 74 6.76 6.94 5.48
C GLY A 74 7.83 8.01 5.44
N ASN A 75 8.30 8.35 4.25
CA ASN A 75 9.40 9.31 4.12
C ASN A 75 9.00 10.70 4.64
N HIS A 76 7.71 11.06 4.55
CA HIS A 76 7.22 12.30 5.14
C HIS A 76 7.16 12.25 6.67
N ASP A 77 7.05 11.08 7.28
CA ASP A 77 6.98 10.93 8.74
C ASP A 77 8.35 11.06 9.43
N GLY A 78 9.41 11.26 8.65
CA GLY A 78 10.73 11.72 9.09
C GLY A 78 11.25 12.89 8.26
N TRP A 79 10.36 13.67 7.64
CA TRP A 79 10.71 14.70 6.66
C TRP A 79 11.57 15.82 7.22
N GLN A 80 11.27 16.28 8.45
CA GLN A 80 11.96 17.44 9.04
C GLN A 80 13.45 17.14 9.25
N HIS A 81 13.76 15.87 9.48
CA HIS A 81 15.10 15.32 9.63
C HIS A 81 15.86 15.31 8.31
N SER A 82 15.22 14.82 7.25
CA SER A 82 15.81 14.69 5.91
C SER A 82 16.30 16.02 5.30
N LYS A 83 15.72 17.17 5.70
CA LYS A 83 16.06 18.51 5.18
C LYS A 83 17.03 19.31 6.05
N SER A 84 17.13 19.00 7.35
CA SER A 84 17.85 19.87 8.28
C SER A 84 19.35 19.94 7.96
N LYS A 85 19.94 21.16 8.03
CA LYS A 85 21.39 21.35 7.93
C LYS A 85 22.11 20.52 9.00
N PHE A 86 21.50 20.39 10.18
CA PHE A 86 21.96 19.52 11.26
C PHE A 86 22.00 18.05 10.85
N GLY A 87 20.98 17.48 10.20
CA GLY A 87 21.03 16.09 9.71
C GLY A 87 22.16 15.85 8.72
N ARG A 88 22.54 16.85 7.90
CA ARG A 88 23.73 16.77 7.05
C ARG A 88 25.04 16.92 7.83
N ASP A 89 25.12 17.89 8.75
CA ASP A 89 26.32 18.19 9.54
C ASP A 89 26.61 17.10 10.59
N TYR A 90 25.58 16.53 11.23
CA TYR A 90 25.66 15.44 12.19
C TYR A 90 26.22 14.16 11.55
N MET A 91 25.64 13.76 10.40
CA MET A 91 26.12 12.64 9.58
C MET A 91 27.55 12.83 9.07
N GLN A 92 28.01 14.07 8.95
CA GLN A 92 29.38 14.40 8.53
C GLN A 92 30.37 14.43 9.70
N GLN A 93 29.89 14.62 10.93
CA GLN A 93 30.72 14.79 12.14
C GLN A 93 30.77 13.55 13.04
N HIS A 94 29.83 12.60 12.92
CA HIS A 94 29.68 11.45 13.81
C HIS A 94 29.85 10.10 13.09
N ASP A 95 30.87 9.98 12.25
CA ASP A 95 31.28 8.68 11.69
C ASP A 95 31.95 7.84 12.80
N GLY A 96 31.17 6.99 13.48
CA GLY A 96 31.66 5.97 14.42
C GLY A 96 31.54 6.27 15.92
N ALA A 97 30.90 7.36 16.36
CA ALA A 97 30.61 7.62 17.77
C ALA A 97 29.12 7.37 18.09
N GLN A 98 28.84 6.73 19.22
CA GLN A 98 27.45 6.56 19.68
C GLN A 98 26.85 7.94 20.01
N PRO A 99 25.68 8.29 19.46
CA PRO A 99 25.02 9.56 19.72
C PRO A 99 24.71 9.76 21.20
N ASP A 100 24.70 11.01 21.68
CA ASP A 100 24.05 11.35 22.96
C ASP A 100 22.53 11.10 22.85
N PRO A 101 21.92 10.25 23.71
CA PRO A 101 20.46 10.01 23.69
C PRO A 101 19.61 11.28 23.83
N ALA A 102 20.08 12.29 24.55
CA ALA A 102 19.36 13.57 24.66
C ALA A 102 19.40 14.35 23.34
N ALA A 103 20.51 14.24 22.59
CA ALA A 103 20.65 14.81 21.26
C ALA A 103 19.79 14.07 20.23
N ILE A 104 19.74 12.73 20.28
CA ILE A 104 18.81 11.90 19.48
C ILE A 104 17.38 12.36 19.74
N HIS A 105 16.95 12.41 21.02
CA HIS A 105 15.57 12.71 21.36
C HIS A 105 15.15 14.10 20.90
N LYS A 106 16.02 15.10 21.10
CA LYS A 106 15.79 16.46 20.61
C LYS A 106 15.72 16.51 19.08
N HIS A 107 16.54 15.72 18.39
CA HIS A 107 16.56 15.67 16.94
C HIS A 107 15.26 15.03 16.46
N TYR A 108 15.08 13.73 16.72
CA TYR A 108 14.00 12.88 16.25
C TYR A 108 12.66 13.07 16.96
N LYS A 109 12.41 14.20 17.61
CA LYS A 109 11.24 14.35 18.48
C LYS A 109 9.93 13.98 17.78
N GLY A 110 9.68 14.50 16.58
CA GLY A 110 8.45 14.19 15.85
C GLY A 110 8.33 12.71 15.43
N VAL A 111 9.45 12.08 15.06
CA VAL A 111 9.49 10.64 14.75
C VAL A 111 9.25 9.82 16.02
N LEU A 112 9.93 10.14 17.12
CA LEU A 112 9.79 9.47 18.41
C LEU A 112 8.39 9.63 18.99
N ASP A 113 7.80 10.82 18.94
CA ASP A 113 6.43 11.03 19.41
C ASP A 113 5.43 10.15 18.62
N GLN A 114 5.63 9.97 17.32
CA GLN A 114 4.81 9.06 16.50
C GLN A 114 5.05 7.59 16.85
N LEU A 115 6.32 7.19 17.02
CA LEU A 115 6.68 5.84 17.46
C LEU A 115 6.05 5.52 18.83
N ASP A 116 6.08 6.47 19.76
CA ASP A 116 5.44 6.35 21.07
C ASP A 116 3.90 6.28 20.95
N ALA A 117 3.30 7.09 20.07
CA ALA A 117 1.85 7.08 19.85
C ALA A 117 1.35 5.77 19.24
N PHE A 118 2.08 5.18 18.31
CA PHE A 118 1.75 3.88 17.70
C PHE A 118 2.19 2.69 18.56
N GLY A 119 3.24 2.86 19.36
CA GLY A 119 3.83 1.82 20.20
C GLY A 119 4.02 0.50 19.43
N PRO A 120 3.45 -0.63 19.90
CA PRO A 120 3.63 -1.93 19.27
C PRO A 120 2.88 -2.09 17.93
N ASP A 121 2.08 -1.11 17.51
CA ASP A 121 1.45 -1.11 16.19
C ASP A 121 2.46 -0.71 15.10
N HIS A 122 3.54 0.02 15.42
CA HIS A 122 4.60 0.30 14.46
C HIS A 122 5.50 -0.92 14.24
N ILE A 123 5.68 -1.32 12.98
CA ILE A 123 6.36 -2.57 12.60
C ILE A 123 7.64 -2.38 11.77
N GLY A 124 8.09 -1.14 11.50
CA GLY A 124 9.32 -0.92 10.74
C GLY A 124 10.51 -1.68 11.34
N TYR A 125 11.21 -2.48 10.52
CA TYR A 125 12.25 -3.43 10.94
C TYR A 125 11.83 -4.45 12.00
N GLY A 126 10.53 -4.71 12.15
CA GLY A 126 9.96 -5.67 13.08
C GLY A 126 8.86 -6.49 12.43
N ALA A 127 8.08 -7.18 13.25
CA ALA A 127 6.92 -7.94 12.80
C ALA A 127 5.83 -7.95 13.86
N LYS A 128 4.59 -8.09 13.42
CA LYS A 128 3.41 -8.25 14.27
C LYS A 128 2.62 -9.47 13.85
N HIS A 129 2.34 -10.35 14.81
CA HIS A 129 1.57 -11.57 14.58
C HIS A 129 0.14 -11.43 15.10
N PHE A 130 -0.82 -11.67 14.22
CA PHE A 130 -2.25 -11.75 14.52
C PHE A 130 -2.66 -13.23 14.62
N ALA A 131 -2.49 -13.79 15.81
CA ALA A 131 -2.68 -15.23 16.07
C ALA A 131 -4.06 -15.75 15.64
N ALA A 132 -5.12 -14.97 15.83
CA ALA A 132 -6.48 -15.36 15.48
C ALA A 132 -6.69 -15.60 13.96
N GLN A 133 -5.81 -15.07 13.10
CA GLN A 133 -5.86 -15.21 11.64
C GLN A 133 -4.69 -16.02 11.10
N ASN A 134 -3.77 -16.45 11.98
CA ASN A 134 -2.49 -17.02 11.58
C ASN A 134 -1.79 -16.13 10.54
N LEU A 135 -1.81 -14.81 10.77
CA LEU A 135 -1.28 -13.78 9.88
C LEU A 135 -0.14 -13.05 10.57
N SER A 136 1.01 -12.94 9.91
CA SER A 136 2.14 -12.13 10.33
C SER A 136 2.35 -10.99 9.34
N VAL A 137 2.50 -9.77 9.85
CA VAL A 137 2.86 -8.60 9.05
C VAL A 137 4.27 -8.17 9.43
N VAL A 138 5.19 -8.22 8.47
CA VAL A 138 6.60 -7.86 8.61
C VAL A 138 6.81 -6.47 8.02
N GLY A 139 7.43 -5.56 8.78
CA GLY A 139 7.73 -4.22 8.28
C GLY A 139 9.08 -4.17 7.60
N ALA A 140 9.12 -3.53 6.43
CA ALA A 140 10.35 -3.21 5.73
C ALA A 140 11.05 -1.99 6.38
N ARG A 141 11.90 -1.31 5.62
CA ARG A 141 12.58 -0.08 6.05
C ARG A 141 11.57 1.05 6.34
N PRO A 142 11.47 1.54 7.58
CA PRO A 142 10.65 2.70 7.90
C PRO A 142 11.28 3.97 7.31
N CYS A 143 10.43 4.97 7.04
CA CYS A 143 10.82 6.26 6.48
C CYS A 143 11.56 6.19 5.13
N SER A 144 11.37 5.09 4.38
CA SER A 144 12.07 4.85 3.13
C SER A 144 11.67 5.84 2.03
N TRP A 145 12.67 6.44 1.38
CA TRP A 145 12.52 7.33 0.21
C TRP A 145 12.59 6.59 -1.13
N GLY A 146 12.83 5.28 -1.09
CA GLY A 146 13.14 4.53 -2.28
C GLY A 146 14.55 4.69 -2.81
N GLY A 147 14.84 3.86 -3.81
CA GLY A 147 16.05 3.92 -4.59
C GLY A 147 17.29 3.37 -3.89
N LYS A 148 18.42 3.44 -4.61
CA LYS A 148 19.67 2.75 -4.27
C LYS A 148 20.53 3.44 -3.22
N ARG A 149 20.19 4.67 -2.86
CA ARG A 149 21.00 5.49 -1.97
C ARG A 149 20.58 5.23 -0.53
N TRP A 150 21.41 4.53 0.22
CA TRP A 150 21.26 4.39 1.67
C TRP A 150 21.06 5.77 2.32
N ARG A 151 21.99 6.71 2.15
CA ARG A 151 22.09 7.98 2.90
C ARG A 151 20.88 8.95 2.89
N LEU A 152 19.79 8.70 2.16
CA LEU A 152 18.59 9.53 2.21
C LEU A 152 17.66 9.03 3.33
N GLY A 153 17.68 9.71 4.48
CA GLY A 153 16.81 9.37 5.63
C GLY A 153 17.36 8.32 6.59
N THR A 154 18.63 7.91 6.47
CA THR A 154 19.19 6.79 7.27
C THR A 154 19.59 7.12 8.70
N GLY A 155 19.75 8.38 9.09
CA GLY A 155 19.94 8.72 10.49
C GLY A 155 18.85 8.12 11.37
N ILE A 156 17.60 8.05 10.87
CA ILE A 156 16.50 7.37 11.55
C ILE A 156 16.78 5.86 11.68
N CYS A 157 17.20 5.18 10.61
CA CYS A 157 17.51 3.74 10.64
C CYS A 157 18.68 3.43 11.59
N GLU A 158 19.72 4.24 11.55
CA GLU A 158 20.96 4.09 12.31
C GLU A 158 20.70 4.39 13.80
N ASP A 159 20.21 5.59 14.10
CA ASP A 159 20.09 6.10 15.47
C ASP A 159 18.89 5.49 16.22
N LEU A 160 17.77 5.22 15.53
CA LEU A 160 16.54 4.75 16.19
C LEU A 160 16.33 3.23 16.08
N PHE A 161 16.85 2.59 15.04
CA PHE A 161 16.66 1.16 14.79
C PHE A 161 17.96 0.34 14.82
N GLY A 162 19.13 0.99 14.94
CA GLY A 162 20.43 0.32 14.97
C GLY A 162 20.74 -0.46 13.70
N VAL A 163 20.25 0.00 12.55
CA VAL A 163 20.51 -0.59 11.23
C VAL A 163 21.44 0.33 10.46
N MET A 164 22.68 -0.11 10.22
CA MET A 164 23.79 0.73 9.76
C MET A 164 24.04 0.69 8.26
N SER A 165 23.41 -0.23 7.54
CA SER A 165 23.63 -0.39 6.10
C SER A 165 22.46 -1.03 5.38
N MET A 166 22.47 -0.91 4.04
CA MET A 166 21.54 -1.61 3.17
C MET A 166 21.58 -3.14 3.36
N ALA A 167 22.77 -3.68 3.64
CA ALA A 167 22.95 -5.11 3.89
C ALA A 167 22.36 -5.54 5.24
N GLU A 168 22.51 -4.72 6.28
CA GLU A 168 21.87 -4.95 7.57
C GLU A 168 20.35 -4.81 7.48
N SER A 169 19.85 -3.81 6.74
CA SER A 169 18.42 -3.66 6.44
C SER A 169 17.87 -4.92 5.77
N THR A 170 18.54 -5.39 4.71
CA THR A 170 18.20 -6.66 4.03
C THR A 170 18.12 -7.81 5.02
N SER A 171 19.16 -7.97 5.85
CA SER A 171 19.27 -9.06 6.82
C SER A 171 18.16 -9.00 7.86
N ARG A 172 17.82 -7.79 8.35
CA ARG A 172 16.76 -7.56 9.34
C ARG A 172 15.39 -7.91 8.78
N ILE A 173 15.06 -7.42 7.59
CA ILE A 173 13.78 -7.70 6.93
C ILE A 173 13.65 -9.20 6.65
N GLN A 174 14.69 -9.81 6.06
CA GLN A 174 14.72 -11.25 5.77
C GLN A 174 14.57 -12.08 7.04
N HIS A 175 15.28 -11.73 8.12
CA HIS A 175 15.17 -12.41 9.40
C HIS A 175 13.73 -12.40 9.92
N HIS A 176 13.04 -11.25 9.84
CA HIS A 176 11.65 -11.18 10.26
C HIS A 176 10.71 -11.96 9.33
N ILE A 177 10.95 -12.03 8.03
CA ILE A 177 10.16 -12.90 7.13
C ILE A 177 10.32 -14.38 7.52
N CYS A 178 11.56 -14.84 7.70
CA CYS A 178 11.85 -16.26 7.93
C CYS A 178 11.57 -16.75 9.36
N SER A 179 11.48 -15.86 10.34
CA SER A 179 11.25 -16.21 11.74
C SER A 179 9.77 -16.31 12.14
N GLN A 180 8.84 -16.12 11.21
CA GLN A 180 7.41 -16.20 11.51
C GLN A 180 6.96 -17.63 11.82
N PRO A 181 5.87 -17.80 12.61
CA PRO A 181 5.36 -19.12 12.94
C PRO A 181 5.11 -19.98 11.71
N ALA A 182 5.48 -21.27 11.79
CA ALA A 182 5.31 -22.21 10.70
C ALA A 182 3.85 -22.27 10.24
N GLY A 183 3.63 -22.19 8.93
CA GLY A 183 2.29 -22.19 8.34
C GLY A 183 1.53 -20.87 8.45
N SER A 184 2.10 -19.83 9.07
CA SER A 184 1.49 -18.48 9.02
C SER A 184 1.51 -17.89 7.62
N THR A 185 0.53 -17.05 7.35
CA THR A 185 0.53 -16.15 6.19
C THR A 185 1.46 -14.99 6.51
N VAL A 186 2.51 -14.77 5.70
CA VAL A 186 3.45 -13.67 5.91
C VAL A 186 3.21 -12.59 4.87
N VAL A 187 2.78 -11.41 5.31
CA VAL A 187 2.64 -10.21 4.49
C VAL A 187 3.79 -9.27 4.82
N VAL A 188 4.38 -8.65 3.80
CA VAL A 188 5.41 -7.62 4.00
C VAL A 188 4.81 -6.25 3.72
N MET A 189 5.13 -5.28 4.57
CA MET A 189 4.62 -3.92 4.52
C MET A 189 5.79 -2.95 4.47
N GLY A 190 5.89 -2.17 3.39
CA GLY A 190 6.93 -1.17 3.19
C GLY A 190 6.30 0.20 2.93
N HIS A 191 7.00 1.30 3.17
CA HIS A 191 6.51 2.58 2.62
C HIS A 191 6.84 2.73 1.13
N ASN A 192 7.69 1.88 0.57
CA ASN A 192 7.98 1.83 -0.85
C ASN A 192 8.13 0.37 -1.31
N GLY A 193 7.96 0.12 -2.61
CA GLY A 193 8.01 -1.23 -3.18
C GLY A 193 9.44 -1.72 -3.41
N PRO A 194 9.65 -3.02 -3.69
CA PRO A 194 10.99 -3.54 -4.01
C PRO A 194 11.51 -3.00 -5.35
N THR A 195 12.83 -2.93 -5.48
CA THR A 195 13.46 -2.62 -6.78
C THR A 195 13.26 -3.76 -7.79
N GLY A 196 13.44 -3.45 -9.07
CA GLY A 196 13.18 -4.34 -10.21
C GLY A 196 11.80 -4.14 -10.83
N LEU A 197 10.98 -3.23 -10.28
CA LEU A 197 9.58 -2.99 -10.66
C LEU A 197 9.34 -1.56 -11.18
N GLY A 198 10.39 -0.87 -11.64
CA GLY A 198 10.33 0.54 -12.04
C GLY A 198 11.04 0.86 -13.36
N ALA A 199 11.03 -0.05 -14.34
CA ALA A 199 11.74 0.18 -15.61
C ALA A 199 11.17 1.38 -16.39
N LEU A 200 9.85 1.53 -16.37
CA LEU A 200 9.08 2.58 -17.02
C LEU A 200 8.35 3.45 -15.99
N ARG A 201 8.00 4.69 -16.37
CA ARG A 201 7.29 5.63 -15.46
C ARG A 201 6.00 5.11 -14.87
N HIS A 202 5.26 4.32 -15.67
CA HIS A 202 3.97 3.76 -15.28
C HIS A 202 4.11 2.45 -14.50
N ASP A 203 5.31 1.90 -14.36
CA ASP A 203 5.52 0.73 -13.52
C ASP A 203 5.37 1.10 -12.05
N ILE A 204 5.00 0.12 -11.22
CA ILE A 204 4.63 0.34 -9.81
C ILE A 204 5.72 1.03 -8.98
N CYS A 205 7.01 0.88 -9.32
CA CYS A 205 8.13 1.57 -8.67
C CYS A 205 8.86 2.58 -9.59
N GLY A 206 8.25 2.99 -10.71
CA GLY A 206 8.88 3.82 -11.74
C GLY A 206 8.97 5.32 -11.41
N ILE A 207 10.14 5.92 -11.58
CA ILE A 207 10.37 7.37 -11.43
C ILE A 207 9.56 8.14 -12.47
N ASP A 208 8.73 9.08 -12.02
CA ASP A 208 7.94 9.96 -12.90
C ASP A 208 8.32 11.45 -12.81
N TRP A 209 9.15 11.84 -11.82
CA TRP A 209 9.50 13.24 -11.52
C TRP A 209 10.80 13.75 -12.16
N GLN A 210 11.51 12.90 -12.92
CA GLN A 210 12.73 13.26 -13.66
C GLN A 210 12.58 12.94 -15.15
N PRO A 211 13.28 13.62 -16.07
CA PRO A 211 13.28 13.29 -17.50
C PRO A 211 13.76 11.87 -17.81
N GLU A 212 14.69 11.37 -17.02
CA GLU A 212 15.16 10.00 -17.06
C GLU A 212 14.15 9.07 -16.37
N GLN A 213 13.81 7.95 -17.01
CA GLN A 213 13.05 6.88 -16.38
C GLN A 213 13.99 6.06 -15.49
N GLY A 214 13.45 5.36 -14.51
CA GLY A 214 14.25 4.49 -13.67
C GLY A 214 13.49 3.96 -12.46
N ASP A 215 14.14 3.05 -11.78
CA ASP A 215 13.57 2.32 -10.67
C ASP A 215 13.83 3.06 -9.35
N ASN A 216 12.75 3.39 -8.63
CA ASN A 216 12.80 3.98 -7.29
C ASN A 216 12.48 2.96 -6.19
N GLY A 217 12.40 1.66 -6.49
CA GLY A 217 12.14 0.64 -5.48
C GLY A 217 13.31 0.45 -4.51
N ASP A 218 13.01 -0.17 -3.38
CA ASP A 218 13.92 -0.48 -2.28
C ASP A 218 14.75 -1.75 -2.60
N PRO A 219 16.09 -1.63 -2.75
CA PRO A 219 16.93 -2.79 -3.04
C PRO A 219 17.08 -3.77 -1.89
N ASP A 220 17.07 -3.27 -0.65
CA ASP A 220 17.05 -4.08 0.57
C ASP A 220 15.77 -4.91 0.69
N LEU A 221 14.62 -4.32 0.36
CA LEU A 221 13.36 -5.07 0.33
C LEU A 221 13.39 -6.16 -0.75
N ARG A 222 13.86 -5.87 -1.97
CA ARG A 222 14.01 -6.90 -3.02
C ARG A 222 14.92 -8.03 -2.55
N ALA A 223 16.11 -7.70 -2.06
CA ALA A 223 17.09 -8.68 -1.62
C ALA A 223 16.58 -9.53 -0.44
N ALA A 224 15.81 -8.94 0.48
CA ALA A 224 15.20 -9.66 1.59
C ALA A 224 14.13 -10.65 1.13
N LEU A 225 13.28 -10.24 0.17
CA LEU A 225 12.27 -11.12 -0.43
C LEU A 225 12.92 -12.29 -1.19
N ASP A 226 13.96 -11.99 -1.98
CA ASP A 226 14.75 -13.01 -2.69
C ASP A 226 15.38 -14.01 -1.73
N GLY A 227 16.08 -13.51 -0.71
CA GLY A 227 16.74 -14.35 0.28
C GLY A 227 15.76 -15.19 1.09
N ALA A 228 14.60 -14.64 1.43
CA ALA A 228 13.55 -15.37 2.13
C ALA A 228 12.93 -16.46 1.24
N HIS A 229 12.66 -16.15 -0.03
CA HIS A 229 12.16 -17.13 -1.00
C HIS A 229 13.14 -18.30 -1.19
N GLN A 230 14.44 -18.01 -1.30
CA GLN A 230 15.49 -19.03 -1.38
C GLN A 230 15.56 -19.92 -0.13
N GLN A 231 15.15 -19.41 1.03
CA GLN A 231 15.03 -20.18 2.28
C GLN A 231 13.68 -20.92 2.43
N GLY A 232 12.82 -20.88 1.41
CA GLY A 232 11.53 -21.56 1.37
C GLY A 232 10.38 -20.80 2.03
N ALA A 233 10.60 -19.53 2.43
CA ALA A 233 9.51 -18.69 2.88
C ALA A 233 8.64 -18.24 1.69
N HIS A 234 7.32 -18.17 1.91
CA HIS A 234 6.37 -17.67 0.92
C HIS A 234 5.72 -16.38 1.43
N VAL A 235 5.87 -15.29 0.67
CA VAL A 235 5.25 -14.00 0.93
C VAL A 235 4.20 -13.77 -0.15
N PRO A 236 2.90 -14.03 0.10
CA PRO A 236 1.86 -13.80 -0.91
C PRO A 236 1.64 -12.34 -1.27
N LEU A 237 1.85 -11.43 -0.32
CA LEU A 237 1.54 -10.01 -0.48
C LEU A 237 2.66 -9.14 0.07
N VAL A 238 3.13 -8.22 -0.77
CA VAL A 238 3.94 -7.07 -0.40
C VAL A 238 3.06 -5.84 -0.63
N VAL A 239 2.70 -5.14 0.43
CA VAL A 239 1.88 -3.92 0.35
C VAL A 239 2.72 -2.69 0.66
N PHE A 240 2.61 -1.65 -0.15
CA PHE A 240 3.40 -0.43 0.04
C PHE A 240 2.71 0.86 -0.39
N GLY A 241 3.44 1.98 -0.28
CA GLY A 241 2.99 3.33 -0.61
C GLY A 241 4.05 4.12 -1.38
N HIS A 242 4.14 5.43 -1.13
CA HIS A 242 5.09 6.39 -1.74
C HIS A 242 4.87 6.67 -3.24
N MET A 243 4.76 5.65 -4.09
CA MET A 243 4.72 5.78 -5.54
C MET A 243 3.31 6.17 -6.04
N HIS A 244 2.95 7.44 -5.91
CA HIS A 244 1.59 7.91 -6.19
C HIS A 244 0.97 7.41 -7.52
N HIS A 245 -0.32 7.06 -7.46
CA HIS A 245 -1.06 6.48 -8.59
C HIS A 245 -1.12 7.39 -9.83
N ALA A 246 -1.23 8.71 -9.65
CA ALA A 246 -1.26 9.68 -10.72
C ALA A 246 0.17 10.13 -11.02
N LEU A 247 0.59 9.98 -12.27
CA LEU A 247 1.95 10.30 -12.67
C LEU A 247 2.19 11.81 -12.68
N ARG A 248 3.34 12.23 -12.13
CA ARG A 248 3.77 13.63 -12.06
C ARG A 248 4.25 14.15 -13.42
N ARG A 249 3.34 14.35 -14.37
CA ARG A 249 3.64 14.93 -15.69
C ARG A 249 3.34 16.42 -15.76
N ARG A 250 4.24 17.21 -16.37
CA ARG A 250 3.95 18.61 -16.74
C ARG A 250 3.36 18.66 -18.15
N GLY A 251 2.14 19.18 -18.30
CA GLY A 251 1.58 19.61 -19.59
C GLY A 251 1.05 18.49 -20.51
N GLY A 252 0.61 17.36 -19.97
CA GLY A 252 -0.06 16.28 -20.71
C GLY A 252 -1.34 15.81 -20.02
N PRO A 253 -2.12 14.90 -20.66
CA PRO A 253 -3.28 14.29 -20.01
C PRO A 253 -2.85 13.52 -18.75
N GLU A 254 -3.76 13.42 -17.80
CA GLU A 254 -3.57 12.59 -16.61
C GLU A 254 -3.29 11.15 -17.04
N SER A 255 -2.28 10.55 -16.41
CA SER A 255 -1.83 9.18 -16.69
C SER A 255 -1.54 8.49 -15.39
N PHE A 256 -1.85 7.21 -15.30
CA PHE A 256 -1.81 6.46 -14.06
C PHE A 256 -0.72 5.39 -14.09
N ARG A 257 -0.25 5.06 -12.89
CA ARG A 257 0.68 3.98 -12.58
C ARG A 257 -0.08 2.66 -12.48
N ASN A 258 0.60 1.57 -12.84
CA ASN A 258 0.16 0.22 -12.49
C ASN A 258 0.26 0.05 -10.97
N MET A 259 -0.87 -0.09 -10.28
CA MET A 259 -0.90 -0.19 -8.81
C MET A 259 -0.71 -1.62 -8.28
N VAL A 260 -0.57 -2.59 -9.19
CA VAL A 260 -0.34 -4.00 -8.86
C VAL A 260 0.71 -4.60 -9.79
N HIS A 261 1.54 -5.47 -9.23
CA HIS A 261 2.48 -6.31 -9.96
C HIS A 261 2.47 -7.72 -9.37
N ILE A 262 2.58 -8.76 -10.20
CA ILE A 262 2.70 -10.15 -9.75
C ILE A 262 4.08 -10.65 -10.15
N ASP A 263 4.89 -11.02 -9.17
CA ASP A 263 6.19 -11.65 -9.42
C ASP A 263 5.95 -13.05 -9.98
N ALA A 264 6.29 -13.27 -11.25
CA ALA A 264 6.04 -14.53 -11.94
C ALA A 264 6.83 -15.71 -11.36
N SER A 265 7.93 -15.44 -10.66
CA SER A 265 8.78 -16.50 -10.09
C SER A 265 8.30 -16.97 -8.72
N THR A 266 7.76 -16.06 -7.91
CA THR A 266 7.34 -16.37 -6.54
C THR A 266 5.82 -16.42 -6.36
N GLY A 267 5.04 -15.85 -7.29
CA GLY A 267 3.60 -15.63 -7.13
C GLY A 267 3.26 -14.49 -6.17
N THR A 268 4.25 -13.74 -5.69
CA THR A 268 4.05 -12.61 -4.77
C THR A 268 3.33 -11.46 -5.47
N VAL A 269 2.22 -11.01 -4.90
CA VAL A 269 1.53 -9.79 -5.33
C VAL A 269 2.17 -8.59 -4.63
N CYS A 270 2.67 -7.65 -5.41
CA CYS A 270 3.10 -6.33 -5.00
C CYS A 270 1.94 -5.35 -5.22
N LEU A 271 1.43 -4.75 -4.15
CA LEU A 271 0.25 -3.88 -4.18
C LEU A 271 0.60 -2.50 -3.61
N ASP A 272 0.46 -1.47 -4.44
CA ASP A 272 0.68 -0.10 -4.04
C ASP A 272 -0.66 0.57 -3.65
N ALA A 273 -0.71 1.12 -2.44
CA ALA A 273 -1.86 1.81 -1.88
C ALA A 273 -1.73 3.34 -1.91
N ALA A 274 -0.80 3.87 -2.72
CA ALA A 274 -0.54 5.31 -2.89
C ALA A 274 -1.55 6.02 -3.82
N VAL A 275 -2.84 5.73 -3.68
CA VAL A 275 -3.89 6.50 -4.37
C VAL A 275 -4.13 7.79 -3.60
N VAL A 276 -3.95 8.95 -4.25
CA VAL A 276 -4.06 10.27 -3.61
C VAL A 276 -4.72 11.29 -4.53
N PRO A 277 -5.70 12.09 -4.05
CA PRO A 277 -6.23 12.14 -2.69
C PRO A 277 -7.05 10.89 -2.34
N ARG A 278 -6.96 10.45 -1.07
CA ARG A 278 -7.71 9.30 -0.51
C ARG A 278 -9.15 9.65 -0.12
N TRP A 279 -9.60 10.80 -0.57
CA TRP A 279 -10.96 11.25 -0.40
C TRP A 279 -11.35 12.10 -1.60
N ARG A 280 -12.65 12.15 -1.89
CA ARG A 280 -13.22 13.02 -2.92
C ARG A 280 -14.60 13.45 -2.48
N ASP A 281 -14.90 14.74 -2.64
CA ASP A 281 -16.27 15.22 -2.49
C ASP A 281 -17.04 14.97 -3.79
N THR A 282 -18.27 14.50 -3.62
CA THR A 282 -19.29 14.48 -4.67
C THR A 282 -20.41 15.45 -4.30
N LYS A 283 -21.39 15.65 -5.19
CA LYS A 283 -22.53 16.53 -4.90
C LYS A 283 -23.28 16.13 -3.63
N ASP A 284 -23.36 14.83 -3.35
CA ASP A 284 -24.26 14.27 -2.35
C ASP A 284 -23.53 13.49 -1.24
N SER A 285 -22.20 13.39 -1.28
CA SER A 285 -21.43 12.49 -0.40
C SER A 285 -19.95 12.86 -0.30
N HIS A 286 -19.35 12.60 0.86
CA HIS A 286 -17.90 12.48 1.00
C HIS A 286 -17.52 11.03 0.68
N LEU A 287 -16.47 10.82 -0.10
CA LEU A 287 -15.98 9.48 -0.41
C LEU A 287 -14.59 9.32 0.19
N SER A 288 -14.33 8.17 0.79
CA SER A 288 -13.00 7.76 1.24
C SER A 288 -12.55 6.55 0.44
N HIS A 289 -11.29 6.57 0.04
CA HIS A 289 -10.64 5.49 -0.71
C HIS A 289 -9.98 4.50 0.24
N PHE A 290 -10.09 3.23 -0.10
CA PHE A 290 -9.39 2.13 0.54
C PHE A 290 -8.77 1.24 -0.53
N THR A 291 -7.62 0.65 -0.22
CA THR A 291 -7.13 -0.51 -0.97
C THR A 291 -7.40 -1.76 -0.15
N VAL A 292 -8.05 -2.74 -0.77
CA VAL A 292 -8.48 -3.99 -0.13
C VAL A 292 -7.80 -5.15 -0.83
N ALA A 293 -7.36 -6.14 -0.07
CA ALA A 293 -6.89 -7.40 -0.60
C ALA A 293 -7.35 -8.57 0.28
N ASP A 294 -7.74 -9.66 -0.37
CA ASP A 294 -8.08 -10.92 0.29
C ASP A 294 -7.00 -11.95 0.04
N ILE A 295 -6.65 -12.68 1.09
CA ILE A 295 -5.69 -13.78 1.04
C ILE A 295 -6.42 -15.04 1.48
N SER A 296 -6.40 -16.06 0.62
CA SER A 296 -7.01 -17.36 0.91
C SER A 296 -6.26 -18.11 2.01
N LYS A 297 -6.87 -19.17 2.54
CA LYS A 297 -6.22 -20.10 3.49
C LYS A 297 -4.99 -20.79 2.91
N ASP A 298 -4.92 -20.90 1.59
CA ASP A 298 -3.77 -21.46 0.87
C ASP A 298 -2.63 -20.44 0.72
N ARG A 299 -2.79 -19.25 1.33
CA ARG A 299 -1.83 -18.13 1.31
C ARG A 299 -1.63 -17.62 -0.11
N ILE A 300 -2.72 -17.40 -0.82
CA ILE A 300 -2.72 -16.84 -2.18
C ILE A 300 -3.60 -15.59 -2.16
N VAL A 301 -3.14 -14.49 -2.77
CA VAL A 301 -3.98 -13.31 -2.95
C VAL A 301 -5.03 -13.62 -4.01
N THR A 302 -6.30 -13.62 -3.61
CA THR A 302 -7.44 -13.97 -4.48
C THR A 302 -8.20 -12.76 -4.97
N PHE A 303 -8.03 -11.62 -4.32
CA PHE A 303 -8.71 -10.38 -4.65
C PHE A 303 -7.83 -9.21 -4.25
N ALA A 304 -7.80 -8.17 -5.10
CA ALA A 304 -7.28 -6.87 -4.73
C ALA A 304 -8.05 -5.80 -5.51
N ALA A 305 -8.45 -4.74 -4.82
CA ALA A 305 -9.23 -3.66 -5.42
C ALA A 305 -8.99 -2.32 -4.74
N HIS A 306 -9.22 -1.27 -5.51
CA HIS A 306 -9.51 0.04 -4.97
C HIS A 306 -11.01 0.16 -4.70
N VAL A 307 -11.36 0.60 -3.50
CA VAL A 307 -12.75 0.72 -3.05
C VAL A 307 -13.01 2.15 -2.63
N TRP A 308 -14.09 2.73 -3.13
CA TRP A 308 -14.59 4.03 -2.66
C TRP A 308 -15.80 3.79 -1.79
N VAL A 309 -15.71 4.24 -0.55
CA VAL A 309 -16.77 4.12 0.45
C VAL A 309 -17.35 5.49 0.70
N LYS A 310 -18.67 5.58 0.69
CA LYS A 310 -19.39 6.76 1.12
C LYS A 310 -19.20 6.95 2.62
N THR A 311 -18.52 8.04 2.94
CA THR A 311 -18.30 8.53 4.28
C THR A 311 -19.11 9.80 4.48
N GLU A 312 -19.45 10.10 5.73
CA GLU A 312 -20.23 11.30 6.03
C GLU A 312 -19.33 12.50 6.26
N ARG A 313 -19.87 13.66 5.94
CA ARG A 313 -19.22 14.93 6.21
C ARG A 313 -19.41 15.23 7.69
N MET A 314 -18.33 15.54 8.40
CA MET A 314 -18.44 16.18 9.71
C MET A 314 -19.24 17.46 9.52
N ASP A 315 -20.35 17.60 10.24
CA ASP A 315 -21.17 18.80 10.10
C ASP A 315 -20.45 20.03 10.67
N SER A 316 -21.04 21.21 10.51
CA SER A 316 -20.47 22.46 11.01
C SER A 316 -20.28 22.51 12.53
N ASN A 317 -20.85 21.56 13.27
CA ASN A 317 -20.77 21.48 14.73
C ASN A 317 -19.70 20.47 15.20
N GLY A 318 -18.99 19.81 14.28
CA GLY A 318 -18.00 18.80 14.63
C GLY A 318 -18.61 17.44 14.99
N GLU A 319 -19.90 17.23 14.75
CA GLU A 319 -20.54 15.94 14.98
C GLU A 319 -20.40 15.06 13.74
N PHE A 320 -19.91 13.84 13.96
CA PHE A 320 -19.95 12.79 12.96
C PHE A 320 -21.36 12.21 12.92
N GLN A 321 -22.10 12.52 11.87
CA GLN A 321 -23.31 11.77 11.55
C GLN A 321 -22.93 10.32 11.19
N ARG A 322 -23.84 9.38 11.43
CA ARG A 322 -23.57 7.94 11.44
C ARG A 322 -23.29 7.41 10.03
N CYS A 323 -22.03 7.07 9.76
CA CYS A 323 -21.56 6.45 8.51
C CYS A 323 -22.48 5.34 7.98
N SER A 324 -22.97 5.52 6.74
CA SER A 324 -23.66 4.45 6.00
C SER A 324 -22.73 3.29 5.59
N GLY A 325 -21.43 3.55 5.42
CA GLY A 325 -20.44 2.52 5.03
C GLY A 325 -20.67 1.94 3.63
N GLU A 326 -21.48 2.58 2.80
CA GLU A 326 -21.86 2.09 1.48
C GLU A 326 -20.67 2.13 0.50
N VAL A 327 -20.34 1.01 -0.14
CA VAL A 327 -19.42 1.01 -1.30
C VAL A 327 -20.13 1.61 -2.49
N VAL A 328 -19.51 2.62 -3.08
CA VAL A 328 -20.03 3.28 -4.28
C VAL A 328 -19.25 2.92 -5.55
N ALA A 329 -18.01 2.42 -5.40
CA ALA A 329 -17.21 1.93 -6.52
C ALA A 329 -16.18 0.90 -6.07
N VAL A 330 -15.97 -0.12 -6.90
CA VAL A 330 -14.90 -1.12 -6.79
C VAL A 330 -14.17 -1.14 -8.12
N GLU A 331 -12.87 -0.91 -8.09
CA GLU A 331 -11.96 -1.08 -9.23
C GLU A 331 -11.05 -2.26 -8.93
N GLU A 332 -11.34 -3.40 -9.56
CA GLU A 332 -10.55 -4.62 -9.41
C GLU A 332 -9.18 -4.48 -10.06
N LEU A 333 -8.15 -4.72 -9.27
CA LEU A 333 -6.75 -4.69 -9.70
C LEU A 333 -6.29 -6.06 -10.19
N LEU A 334 -6.82 -7.14 -9.62
CA LEU A 334 -6.57 -8.51 -10.05
C LEU A 334 -7.74 -9.03 -10.91
N GLN A 335 -7.61 -8.97 -12.24
CA GLN A 335 -8.66 -9.37 -13.18
C GLN A 335 -8.72 -10.88 -13.49
N GLN A 336 -8.14 -11.75 -12.66
CA GLN A 336 -8.14 -13.19 -12.94
C GLN A 336 -9.05 -13.96 -11.98
N LEU A 337 -10.28 -14.25 -12.44
CA LEU A 337 -11.01 -15.53 -12.37
C LEU A 337 -12.32 -15.41 -13.22
N PRO A 338 -12.85 -16.51 -13.81
CA PRO A 338 -13.86 -16.46 -14.88
C PRO A 338 -15.23 -15.89 -14.44
N ALA A 339 -15.94 -15.35 -15.44
CA ALA A 339 -17.12 -14.48 -15.38
C ALA A 339 -18.42 -15.00 -14.71
N GLU A 340 -18.34 -15.84 -13.67
CA GLU A 340 -19.53 -16.33 -12.95
C GLU A 340 -19.48 -16.14 -11.41
N ALA A 341 -18.68 -15.19 -10.91
CA ALA A 341 -18.80 -14.72 -9.54
C ALA A 341 -19.74 -13.50 -9.50
N SER A 342 -21.01 -13.72 -9.16
CA SER A 342 -21.89 -12.64 -8.71
C SER A 342 -21.34 -12.09 -7.40
N VAL A 343 -20.73 -10.91 -7.44
CA VAL A 343 -20.23 -10.23 -6.25
C VAL A 343 -21.41 -9.55 -5.55
N ASP A 344 -22.04 -10.26 -4.62
CA ASP A 344 -22.94 -9.65 -3.64
C ASP A 344 -22.07 -8.94 -2.57
N CYS A 345 -21.61 -7.73 -2.89
CA CYS A 345 -20.95 -6.84 -1.92
C CYS A 345 -21.98 -6.33 -0.90
N VAL A 346 -22.24 -7.11 0.14
CA VAL A 346 -22.75 -6.56 1.40
C VAL A 346 -21.56 -6.40 2.34
N LEU A 347 -21.09 -5.17 2.52
CA LEU A 347 -20.02 -4.88 3.48
C LEU A 347 -20.55 -5.02 4.92
N ASP A 348 -20.57 -6.26 5.41
CA ASP A 348 -20.16 -6.52 6.78
C ASP A 348 -18.67 -6.86 6.65
N LEU A 349 -17.75 -6.15 7.31
CA LEU A 349 -16.31 -6.27 7.03
C LEU A 349 -15.52 -7.15 8.02
N PRO A 350 -15.55 -8.50 7.91
CA PRO A 350 -14.54 -9.38 8.49
C PRO A 350 -13.62 -9.96 7.40
N GLY A 351 -12.30 -9.73 7.54
CA GLY A 351 -11.25 -10.43 6.77
C GLY A 351 -10.32 -9.56 5.93
N ILE A 352 -10.56 -8.25 5.88
CA ILE A 352 -9.83 -7.34 4.99
C ILE A 352 -8.49 -6.91 5.63
N ILE A 353 -7.37 -6.95 4.89
CA ILE A 353 -6.24 -6.04 5.16
C ILE A 353 -6.63 -4.71 4.51
N SER A 354 -7.25 -3.81 5.28
CA SER A 354 -7.64 -2.48 4.81
C SER A 354 -6.38 -1.66 4.79
N VAL A 355 -5.97 -1.20 3.62
CA VAL A 355 -4.77 -0.40 3.49
C VAL A 355 -5.16 1.07 3.43
N ASN A 356 -4.77 1.77 4.49
CA ASN A 356 -4.70 3.22 4.69
C ASN A 356 -5.96 4.07 4.73
N LEU A 357 -6.24 4.56 5.95
CA LEU A 357 -6.82 5.88 6.19
C LEU A 357 -5.69 6.90 6.27
N MET A 358 -5.72 7.95 5.44
CA MET A 358 -4.98 9.19 5.70
C MET A 358 -5.74 10.39 5.16
N PHE A 359 -6.12 11.28 6.07
CA PHE A 359 -6.74 12.56 5.77
C PHE A 359 -5.69 13.55 5.26
N LYS A 360 -6.06 14.37 4.28
CA LYS A 360 -5.31 15.58 3.93
C LYS A 360 -6.07 16.78 4.49
N SER A 361 -5.61 17.32 5.61
CA SER A 361 -5.94 18.67 6.05
C SER A 361 -5.24 19.65 5.11
N ALA A 362 -5.99 20.53 4.45
CA ALA A 362 -5.44 21.65 3.71
C ALA A 362 -5.40 22.89 4.63
N ASN A 363 -4.16 23.28 4.96
CA ASN A 363 -3.65 24.61 5.31
C ASN A 363 -4.45 25.53 6.26
N PHE A 364 -3.79 25.87 7.37
CA PHE A 364 -3.86 27.17 8.00
C PHE A 364 -3.53 28.30 7.00
N ASP A 365 -4.36 29.34 6.95
CA ASP A 365 -3.87 30.72 6.92
C ASP A 365 -4.87 31.70 7.59
N ASN A 366 -4.31 32.75 8.19
CA ASN A 366 -4.93 33.74 9.07
C ASN A 366 -5.92 34.68 8.38
N SER A 367 -7.04 35.00 9.03
CA SER A 367 -7.58 36.38 9.19
C SER A 367 -8.97 36.39 9.85
N ASN A 368 -8.99 36.49 11.19
CA ASN A 368 -9.57 37.59 11.98
C ASN A 368 -9.65 37.19 13.45
#